data_AF-R6CAT0-F1
#
_entry.id   AF-R6CAT0-F1
#
_cell.length_a   1.000
_cell.length_b   1.000
_cell.length_c   1.000
_cell.angle_alpha   90.00
_cell.angle_beta   90.00
_cell.angle_gamma   90.00
#
_symmetry.space_group_name_H-M   'P 1'
#
loop_
_entity.id
_entity.type
_entity.pdbx_description
1 polymer ?
#
loop_
_entity_poly.entity_id
_entity_poly.type
_entity_poly.pdbx_seq_one_letter_code
_entity_poly.pdbx_strand_id
1 'polypeptide(L)' 'MSLLSRRCIAGNSEYLENLIKNELTERQKCYIIKYYRDGETVRSIAQQQGVCPSTVSRTIRRGMAKLMKTAEAARRLRS' A
#
# COMPACT_ATOMS: atom_id res chain seq x y z
N MET A 1 -8.96 -3.63 -14.51
CA MET A 1 -8.86 -2.23 -14.04
C MET A 1 -7.84 -2.14 -12.92
N SER A 2 -6.59 -1.80 -13.23
CA SER A 2 -5.52 -1.60 -12.24
C SER A 2 -5.42 -0.10 -11.93
N LEU A 3 -6.13 0.37 -10.91
CA LEU A 3 -6.21 1.79 -10.55
C LEU A 3 -4.99 2.31 -9.77
N LEU A 4 -3.88 1.59 -9.74
CA LEU A 4 -2.65 2.03 -9.09
C LEU A 4 -1.46 1.66 -9.98
N SER A 5 -1.37 2.36 -11.11
CA SER A 5 -0.17 2.36 -11.95
C SER A 5 1.03 2.75 -11.06
N ARG A 6 2.17 2.09 -11.25
CA ARG A 6 3.44 2.31 -10.51
C ARG A 6 3.87 3.78 -10.46
N ARG A 7 3.32 4.60 -11.36
CA ARG A 7 3.56 6.04 -11.52
C ARG A 7 2.82 6.91 -10.50
N CYS A 8 1.76 6.41 -9.84
CA CYS A 8 0.93 7.21 -8.94
C CYS A 8 1.52 7.40 -7.53
N ILE A 9 2.52 6.60 -7.12
CA ILE A 9 3.13 6.73 -5.78
C ILE A 9 4.39 7.60 -5.80
N ALA A 10 5.01 7.80 -6.97
CA ALA A 10 6.19 8.66 -7.12
C ALA A 10 5.85 10.17 -7.13
N GLY A 11 4.57 10.52 -7.21
CA GLY A 11 4.08 11.90 -7.20
C GLY A 11 3.62 12.32 -5.82
N ASN A 12 4.56 12.73 -4.97
CA ASN A 12 4.45 13.69 -3.87
C ASN A 12 3.02 14.14 -3.50
N SER A 13 2.22 13.27 -2.89
CA SER A 13 0.93 13.63 -2.29
C SER A 13 1.08 13.44 -0.79
N GLU A 14 1.36 14.54 -0.10
CA GLU A 14 1.39 14.64 1.36
C GLU A 14 0.15 13.99 2.01
N TYR A 15 -0.99 14.01 1.30
CA TYR A 15 -2.21 13.32 1.70
C TYR A 15 -2.07 11.78 1.66
N LEU A 16 -1.46 11.22 0.61
CA LEU A 16 -1.23 9.78 0.49
C LEU A 16 -0.21 9.30 1.54
N GLU A 17 0.83 10.09 1.79
CA GLU A 17 1.81 9.82 2.86
C GLU A 17 1.15 9.84 4.23
N ASN A 18 0.32 10.85 4.52
CA ASN A 18 -0.45 10.90 5.77
C ASN A 18 -1.47 9.76 5.89
N LEU A 19 -2.12 9.37 4.80
CA LEU A 19 -3.06 8.24 4.77
C LEU A 19 -2.31 6.93 5.06
N ILE A 20 -1.15 6.71 4.44
CA ILE A 20 -0.29 5.56 4.69
C ILE A 20 0.18 5.58 6.16
N LYS A 21 0.61 6.74 6.67
CA LYS A 21 1.18 6.89 8.02
C LYS A 21 0.17 6.54 9.13
N ASN A 22 -1.09 6.93 8.98
CA ASN A 22 -2.09 6.78 10.05
C ASN A 22 -2.98 5.54 9.89
N GLU A 23 -3.24 5.07 8.67
CA GLU A 23 -4.23 4.01 8.43
C GLU A 23 -3.63 2.61 8.33
N LEU A 24 -2.34 2.49 8.02
CA LEU A 24 -1.69 1.20 7.80
C LEU A 24 -0.86 0.75 9.00
N THR A 25 -0.80 -0.56 9.22
CA THR A 25 0.16 -1.12 10.17
C THR A 25 1.58 -1.04 9.60
N GLU A 26 2.61 -1.01 10.46
CA GLU A 26 4.02 -0.95 10.04
C GLU A 26 4.37 -2.04 9.02
N ARG A 27 3.82 -3.24 9.19
CA ARG A 27 4.04 -4.36 8.25
C ARG A 27 3.37 -4.13 6.88
N GLN A 28 2.20 -3.50 6.85
CA GLN A 28 1.54 -3.13 5.60
C GLN A 28 2.30 -2.01 4.88
N LYS A 29 2.76 -1.00 5.62
CA LYS A 29 3.60 0.10 5.10
C LYS A 29 4.86 -0.45 4.44
N CYS A 30 5.62 -1.27 5.18
CA CYS A 30 6.85 -1.88 4.69
C CYS A 30 6.65 -2.58 3.34
N TYR A 31 5.64 -3.45 3.23
CA TYR A 31 5.44 -4.24 2.00
C TYR A 31 4.91 -3.38 0.84
N ILE A 32 4.05 -2.39 1.12
CA ILE A 32 3.53 -1.48 0.09
C ILE A 32 4.64 -0.59 -0.45
N ILE A 33 5.49 -0.04 0.43
CA ILE A 33 6.64 0.79 0.03
C ILE A 33 7.60 -0.05 -0.83
N LYS A 34 8.02 -1.23 -0.36
CA LYS A 34 8.92 -2.10 -1.12
C LYS A 34 8.37 -2.47 -2.50
N TYR A 35 7.08 -2.79 -2.58
CA TYR A 35 6.47 -3.23 -3.84
C TYR A 35 6.20 -2.08 -4.82
N TYR A 36 5.66 -0.95 -4.36
CA TYR A 36 5.24 0.14 -5.26
C TYR A 36 6.28 1.24 -5.44
N ARG A 37 7.07 1.57 -4.40
CA ARG A 37 8.12 2.59 -4.47
C ARG A 37 9.44 1.98 -4.93
N ASP A 38 9.88 0.92 -4.27
CA ASP A 38 11.21 0.33 -4.52
C ASP A 38 11.16 -0.71 -5.68
N GLY A 39 9.96 -1.06 -6.16
CA GLY A 39 9.76 -1.94 -7.30
C GLY A 39 10.10 -3.41 -7.03
N GLU A 40 10.25 -3.81 -5.76
CA GLU A 40 10.61 -5.17 -5.38
C GLU A 40 9.52 -6.18 -5.73
N THR A 41 9.92 -7.39 -6.12
CA THR A 41 8.97 -8.47 -6.38
C THR A 41 8.45 -9.07 -5.07
N VAL A 42 7.23 -9.61 -5.10
CA VAL A 42 6.62 -10.33 -3.95
C VAL A 42 7.54 -11.42 -3.40
N ARG A 43 8.27 -12.13 -4.27
CA ARG A 43 9.22 -13.18 -3.86
C ARG A 43 10.42 -12.60 -3.13
N SER A 44 10.98 -11.49 -3.61
CA SER A 44 12.11 -10.81 -2.97
C SER A 44 11.73 -10.27 -1.58
N ILE A 45 10.58 -9.60 -1.48
CA ILE A 45 10.04 -9.10 -0.21
C ILE A 45 9.80 -10.26 0.76
N ALA A 46 9.22 -11.36 0.27
CA ALA A 46 8.96 -12.55 1.07
C ALA A 46 10.24 -13.14 1.67
N GLN A 47 11.29 -13.27 0.85
CA GLN A 47 12.60 -13.76 1.28
C GLN A 47 13.25 -12.85 2.33
N GLN A 48 13.28 -11.54 2.09
CA GLN A 48 13.86 -10.57 3.04
C GLN A 48 13.15 -10.53 4.39
N GLN A 49 11.85 -10.81 4.38
CA GLN A 49 11.00 -10.71 5.56
C GLN A 49 10.75 -12.07 6.24
N GLY A 50 11.31 -13.16 5.70
CA GLY A 50 11.16 -14.51 6.25
C GLY A 50 9.72 -15.03 6.21
N VAL A 51 8.91 -14.62 5.24
CA VAL A 51 7.49 -15.00 5.14
C VAL A 51 7.16 -15.63 3.78
N CYS A 52 6.01 -16.30 3.69
CA CYS A 52 5.53 -16.83 2.42
C CYS A 52 5.12 -15.69 1.43
N PRO A 53 5.32 -15.87 0.11
CA PRO A 53 4.86 -14.91 -0.91
C PRO A 53 3.35 -14.61 -0.85
N SER A 54 2.54 -15.60 -0.42
CA SER A 54 1.11 -15.44 -0.21
C SER A 54 0.79 -14.50 0.96
N THR A 55 1.63 -14.46 2.00
CA THR A 55 1.52 -13.53 3.13
C THR A 55 1.77 -12.10 2.67
N VAL A 56 2.82 -11.88 1.86
CA VAL A 56 3.13 -10.56 1.28
C VAL A 56 1.96 -10.08 0.41
N SER A 57 1.50 -10.92 -0.52
CA SER A 57 0.38 -10.58 -1.43
C SER A 57 -0.90 -10.23 -0.68
N ARG A 58 -1.28 -11.03 0.33
CA ARG A 58 -2.47 -10.77 1.15
C ARG A 58 -2.33 -9.49 1.96
N THR A 59 -1.14 -9.22 2.52
CA THR A 59 -0.88 -8.02 3.31
C THR A 59 -0.98 -6.76 2.45
N ILE A 60 -0.39 -6.78 1.25
CA ILE A 60 -0.51 -5.67 0.28
C ILE A 60 -1.99 -5.46 -0.08
N ARG A 61 -2.72 -6.53 -0.42
CA ARG A 61 -4.16 -6.43 -0.77
C ARG A 61 -4.98 -5.84 0.38
N ARG A 62 -4.73 -6.27 1.62
CA ARG A 62 -5.42 -5.75 2.81
C ARG A 62 -5.11 -4.28 3.08
N GLY A 63 -3.84 -3.88 2.94
CA GLY A 63 -3.45 -2.48 3.09
C GLY A 63 -4.13 -1.60 2.04
N MET A 64 -4.13 -2.02 0.77
CA MET A 64 -4.82 -1.27 -0.30
C MET A 64 -6.33 -1.17 -0.09
N ALA A 65 -6.98 -2.26 0.34
CA ALA A 65 -8.40 -2.22 0.67
C ALA A 65 -8.72 -1.22 1.78
N LYS A 66 -7.83 -1.08 2.77
CA LYS A 66 -7.99 -0.09 3.84
C LYS A 66 -7.84 1.35 3.32
N LEU A 67 -6.82 1.62 2.51
CA LEU A 67 -6.63 2.93 1.87
C LEU A 67 -7.81 3.32 0.97
N MET A 68 -8.38 2.36 0.22
CA MET A 68 -9.55 2.61 -0.61
C MET A 68 -10.77 2.99 0.23
N LYS A 69 -11.03 2.26 1.32
CA LYS A 69 -12.14 2.56 2.24
C LYS A 69 -12.00 3.94 2.88
N THR A 70 -10.80 4.31 3.31
CA THR A 70 -10.57 5.60 3.98
C THR A 70 -10.66 6.75 2.98
N ALA A 71 -10.13 6.59 1.78
CA ALA A 71 -10.29 7.57 0.70
C ALA A 71 -11.76 7.75 0.29
N GLU A 72 -12.54 6.67 0.25
CA GLU A 72 -13.97 6.72 -0.05
C GLU A 72 -14.76 7.41 1.07
N ALA A 73 -14.48 7.09 2.34
CA ALA A 73 -15.06 7.76 3.50
C ALA A 73 -14.74 9.27 3.51
N ALA A 74 -13.49 9.64 3.23
CA ALA A 74 -13.07 11.03 3.14
C ALA A 74 -13.69 11.80 1.97
N ARG A 75 -14.11 11.10 0.90
CA ARG A 75 -14.90 11.70 -0.19
C ARG A 75 -16.35 11.95 0.23
N ARG A 76 -16.98 10.99 0.93
CA ARG A 76 -18.35 11.14 1.46
C ARG A 76 -18.49 12.26 2.48
N LEU A 77 -17.47 12.53 3.29
CA LEU A 77 -17.50 13.62 4.26
C LEU A 77 -17.36 15.02 3.63
N ARG A 78 -16.96 15.10 2.36
CA ARG A 78 -16.81 16.37 1.62
C ARG A 78 -17.99 16.69 0.71
N SER A 79 -18.95 15.77 0.56
CA SER A 79 -20.20 15.94 -0.18
C SER A 79 -21.33 16.29 0.77
#